data_AF-A0A1F8BAV9-F1
#
_entry.id   AF-A0A1F8BAV9-F1
#
_cell.length_a   1.000
_cell.length_b   1.000
_cell.length_c   1.000
_cell.angle_alpha   90.00
_cell.angle_beta   90.00
_cell.angle_gamma   90.00
#
_symmetry.space_group_name_H-M   'P 1'
#
loop_
_entity.id
_entity.type
_entity.pdbx_description
1 polymer ?
#
loop_
_entity_poly.entity_id
_entity_poly.type
_entity_poly.pdbx_seq_one_letter_code
_entity_poly.pdbx_strand_id
1 'polypeptide(L)'
;MEDSGLGVSYSEVLNDKPLPWQKEVDYSEQLAGGVELQNAPEKIQVASRQEAVDKIKEHFRNTLEDRFPHFAFHNVEHSKGVLGSAILFSDSVKLADPTIFEGKREILEVAASAHDSWQAWEVKGGLRQRNRGFVPQRAEKVVKDVLETGRKKQIKIPEYDHTHPEEFSIGNEEYSAYELIDKMTRYIIVADGRKENAFSNEEILEAVETIGGTYPSFVFNESFPVNVDPKNETSLDVSEITDLKSGLHISQPYAEKCWAARAIGTGDLWNHMGSTEGKLSLQAAMKEWEEFHIKFADKLKRADQTPDDRVEIAGSILDWLFMQEGTIAWQHLNFERFLATSPLLKTHPKADEIRTNIRNAFPLFKANAAYAREAYLTLESAFGDREYATFRRELATKGPDEISEEEKQKLTKLKIERDKRLKENFGENDIEDVEKTKERFEFFRKKVMQVELEDLN
;
A
#
# COMPACT_ATOMS: atom_id res chain seq x y z
N MET A 1 -25.32 -29.22 -4.47
CA MET A 1 -24.81 -28.05 -5.20
C MET A 1 -23.84 -27.41 -4.26
N GLU A 2 -22.58 -27.80 -4.43
CA GLU A 2 -21.48 -27.41 -3.56
C GLU A 2 -21.05 -25.97 -3.87
N ASP A 3 -20.70 -25.30 -2.80
CA ASP A 3 -20.35 -23.89 -2.64
C ASP A 3 -19.00 -23.63 -3.34
N SER A 4 -19.02 -23.02 -4.53
CA SER A 4 -17.81 -22.59 -5.24
C SER A 4 -17.34 -21.26 -4.67
N GLY A 5 -16.54 -21.34 -3.61
CA GLY A 5 -15.99 -20.20 -2.90
C GLY A 5 -15.03 -19.34 -3.72
N LEU A 6 -15.10 -18.04 -3.41
CA LEU A 6 -14.05 -17.03 -3.54
C LEU A 6 -13.63 -16.65 -4.97
N GLY A 7 -14.54 -15.95 -5.64
CA GLY A 7 -14.21 -14.86 -6.55
C GLY A 7 -15.11 -13.69 -6.18
N VAL A 8 -14.56 -12.63 -5.55
CA VAL A 8 -15.33 -11.41 -5.34
C VAL A 8 -15.51 -10.78 -6.71
N SER A 9 -16.67 -11.02 -7.33
CA SER A 9 -17.02 -10.42 -8.60
C SER A 9 -17.07 -8.90 -8.42
N TYR A 10 -16.61 -8.13 -9.40
CA TYR A 10 -16.78 -6.67 -9.44
C TYR A 10 -18.25 -6.21 -9.24
N SER A 11 -19.24 -7.10 -9.45
CA SER A 11 -20.65 -6.85 -9.11
C SER A 11 -20.95 -6.85 -7.60
N GLU A 12 -20.11 -7.50 -6.78
CA GLU A 12 -20.18 -7.45 -5.31
C GLU A 12 -19.50 -6.18 -4.77
N VAL A 13 -18.49 -5.65 -5.47
CA VAL A 13 -17.83 -4.36 -5.17
C VAL A 13 -18.72 -3.15 -5.48
N LEU A 14 -19.75 -3.34 -6.33
CA LEU A 14 -20.81 -2.36 -6.61
C LEU A 14 -22.05 -2.52 -5.72
N ASN A 15 -22.10 -3.53 -4.86
CA ASN A 15 -23.20 -3.69 -3.91
C ASN A 15 -22.79 -3.10 -2.56
N ASP A 16 -23.71 -2.37 -1.91
CA ASP A 16 -23.60 -1.73 -0.57
C ASP A 16 -23.28 -2.68 0.61
N LYS A 17 -22.79 -3.90 0.35
CA LYS A 17 -22.36 -4.79 1.41
C LYS A 17 -20.91 -4.45 1.75
N PRO A 18 -20.60 -4.05 3.00
CA PRO A 18 -19.21 -3.94 3.41
C PRO A 18 -18.54 -5.28 3.14
N LEU A 19 -17.41 -5.23 2.43
CA LEU A 19 -16.54 -6.39 2.24
C LEU A 19 -16.25 -6.99 3.62
N PRO A 20 -16.01 -8.30 3.75
CA PRO A 20 -15.85 -8.93 5.06
C PRO A 20 -14.77 -8.28 5.97
N TRP A 21 -13.81 -7.58 5.37
CA TRP A 21 -12.74 -6.82 6.03
C TRP A 21 -13.03 -5.30 6.22
N GLN A 22 -14.17 -4.80 5.75
CA GLN A 22 -14.66 -3.43 5.96
C GLN A 22 -15.51 -3.29 7.23
N LYS A 23 -15.57 -4.31 8.09
CA LYS A 23 -15.96 -4.04 9.48
C LYS A 23 -14.86 -3.18 10.10
N GLU A 24 -15.11 -1.88 10.23
CA GLU A 24 -14.48 -1.09 11.29
C GLU A 24 -14.81 -1.80 12.60
N VAL A 25 -13.90 -2.68 13.02
CA VAL A 25 -13.99 -3.26 14.34
C VAL A 25 -13.60 -2.12 15.28
N ASP A 26 -14.56 -1.66 16.07
CA ASP A 26 -14.32 -0.71 17.13
C ASP A 26 -13.45 -1.37 18.21
N TYR A 27 -12.14 -1.25 18.05
CA TYR A 27 -11.16 -1.74 19.00
C TYR A 27 -10.96 -0.77 20.19
N SER A 28 -11.77 0.29 20.33
CA SER A 28 -11.62 1.25 21.41
C SER A 28 -11.89 0.65 22.79
N GLU A 29 -12.71 -0.40 22.88
CA GLU A 29 -13.03 -1.10 24.13
C GLU A 29 -12.14 -2.31 24.45
N GLN A 30 -11.32 -2.81 23.50
CA GLN A 30 -10.32 -3.84 23.77
C GLN A 30 -9.01 -3.22 24.27
N LEU A 31 -9.01 -2.83 25.54
CA LEU A 31 -7.79 -2.53 26.28
C LEU A 31 -6.93 -3.80 26.40
N ALA A 32 -5.84 -3.85 25.63
CA ALA A 32 -4.61 -4.62 25.91
C ALA A 32 -4.77 -6.14 26.13
N GLY A 33 -5.31 -6.85 25.13
CA GLY A 33 -5.29 -8.32 25.12
C GLY A 33 -4.02 -8.97 24.54
N GLY A 34 -3.15 -8.23 23.83
CA GLY A 34 -2.12 -8.84 22.97
C GLY A 34 -0.64 -8.49 23.26
N VAL A 35 -0.35 -7.57 24.17
CA VAL A 35 1.03 -7.17 24.49
C VAL A 35 1.32 -7.49 25.95
N GLU A 36 2.10 -8.54 26.19
CA GLU A 36 2.61 -8.84 27.52
C GLU A 36 3.90 -8.05 27.77
N LEU A 37 4.13 -7.58 29.00
CA LEU A 37 5.38 -6.93 29.37
C LEU A 37 6.29 -7.93 30.10
N GLN A 38 7.50 -8.18 29.57
CA GLN A 38 8.47 -9.13 30.14
C GLN A 38 9.77 -8.46 30.60
N ASN A 39 10.59 -9.16 31.39
CA ASN A 39 11.91 -8.64 31.81
C ASN A 39 12.76 -8.27 30.59
N ALA A 40 13.29 -7.04 30.57
CA ALA A 40 14.04 -6.56 29.40
C ALA A 40 15.38 -7.31 29.25
N PRO A 41 15.76 -7.73 28.03
CA PRO A 41 17.09 -8.25 27.75
C PRO A 41 18.18 -7.19 27.99
N GLU A 42 19.44 -7.63 28.03
CA GLU A 42 20.59 -6.75 28.27
C GLU A 42 20.67 -5.61 27.23
N LYS A 43 21.00 -4.40 27.71
CA LYS A 43 21.17 -3.23 26.84
C LYS A 43 22.39 -3.42 25.93
N ILE A 44 22.24 -3.06 24.67
CA ILE A 44 23.30 -3.19 23.67
C ILE A 44 24.16 -1.92 23.69
N GLN A 45 25.46 -2.07 23.93
CA GLN A 45 26.40 -0.96 23.89
C GLN A 45 26.86 -0.70 22.46
N VAL A 46 26.90 0.57 22.07
CA VAL A 46 27.38 1.04 20.76
C VAL A 46 28.33 2.22 20.94
N ALA A 47 29.23 2.43 19.98
CA ALA A 47 30.17 3.54 19.97
C ALA A 47 29.53 4.86 19.51
N SER A 48 28.41 4.79 18.76
CA SER A 48 27.75 5.98 18.23
C SER A 48 26.26 5.75 17.96
N ARG A 49 25.52 6.85 17.74
CA ARG A 49 24.13 6.82 17.28
C ARG A 49 23.98 6.17 15.91
N GLN A 50 24.89 6.44 14.98
CA GLN A 50 24.86 5.83 13.65
C GLN A 50 25.00 4.30 13.73
N GLU A 51 25.86 3.79 14.59
CA GLU A 51 25.97 2.33 14.81
C GLU A 51 24.66 1.72 15.32
N ALA A 52 23.92 2.43 16.20
CA ALA A 52 22.59 1.98 16.61
C ALA A 52 21.61 1.96 15.44
N VAL A 53 21.57 3.02 14.62
CA VAL A 53 20.73 3.10 13.43
C VAL A 53 21.02 1.95 12.47
N ASP A 54 22.30 1.69 12.17
CA ASP A 54 22.71 0.63 11.25
C ASP A 54 22.31 -0.76 11.76
N LYS A 55 22.49 -1.04 13.06
CA LYS A 55 22.06 -2.30 13.68
C LYS A 55 20.54 -2.46 13.70
N ILE A 56 19.78 -1.37 13.87
CA ILE A 56 18.31 -1.40 13.80
C ILE A 56 17.86 -1.71 12.37
N LYS A 57 18.43 -1.04 11.36
CA LYS A 57 18.13 -1.27 9.95
C LYS A 57 18.49 -2.69 9.53
N GLU A 58 19.63 -3.21 10.00
CA GLU A 58 20.03 -4.59 9.76
C GLU A 58 19.05 -5.59 10.40
N HIS A 59 18.62 -5.35 11.64
CA HIS A 59 17.59 -6.17 12.28
C HIS A 59 16.32 -6.25 11.44
N PHE A 60 15.82 -5.11 10.95
CA PHE A 60 14.60 -5.09 10.16
C PHE A 60 14.76 -5.66 8.76
N ARG A 61 15.91 -5.46 8.12
CA ARG A 61 16.24 -6.14 6.86
C ARG A 61 16.19 -7.65 7.02
N ASN A 62 16.85 -8.18 8.05
CA ASN A 62 16.84 -9.62 8.33
C ASN A 62 15.42 -10.09 8.70
N THR A 63 14.65 -9.27 9.41
CA THR A 63 13.25 -9.59 9.75
C THR A 63 12.39 -9.75 8.50
N LEU A 64 12.52 -8.86 7.51
CA LEU A 64 11.80 -8.97 6.24
C LEU A 64 12.28 -10.18 5.41
N GLU A 65 13.59 -10.44 5.38
CA GLU A 65 14.18 -11.62 4.70
C GLU A 65 13.69 -12.94 5.32
N ASP A 66 13.59 -12.99 6.66
CA ASP A 66 13.20 -14.19 7.40
C ASP A 66 11.69 -14.42 7.41
N ARG A 67 10.89 -13.36 7.63
CA ARG A 67 9.42 -13.46 7.76
C ARG A 67 8.69 -13.44 6.43
N PHE A 68 9.19 -12.70 5.44
CA PHE A 68 8.49 -12.46 4.17
C PHE A 68 9.33 -12.81 2.92
N PRO A 69 10.04 -13.97 2.88
CA PRO A 69 10.93 -14.32 1.76
C PRO A 69 10.21 -14.52 0.42
N HIS A 70 8.88 -14.64 0.43
CA HIS A 70 8.05 -14.92 -0.74
C HIS A 70 7.13 -13.76 -1.12
N PHE A 71 7.17 -12.65 -0.40
CA PHE A 71 6.31 -11.50 -0.66
C PHE A 71 6.83 -10.74 -1.89
N ALA A 72 5.98 -10.62 -2.91
CA ALA A 72 6.34 -9.97 -4.16
C ALA A 72 6.50 -8.45 -3.98
N PHE A 73 5.71 -7.83 -3.09
CA PHE A 73 5.69 -6.38 -2.88
C PHE A 73 6.35 -5.97 -1.57
N HIS A 74 5.77 -6.27 -0.40
CA HIS A 74 6.27 -5.85 0.92
C HIS A 74 7.50 -6.68 1.33
N ASN A 75 8.63 -6.40 0.69
CA ASN A 75 9.94 -7.00 0.92
C ASN A 75 11.03 -5.92 1.12
N VAL A 76 12.28 -6.35 1.28
CA VAL A 76 13.43 -5.45 1.51
C VAL A 76 13.55 -4.36 0.44
N GLU A 77 13.26 -4.66 -0.83
CA GLU A 77 13.37 -3.67 -1.91
C GLU A 77 12.26 -2.62 -1.83
N HIS A 78 11.04 -3.01 -1.43
CA HIS A 78 9.98 -2.04 -1.14
C HIS A 78 10.39 -1.13 0.01
N SER A 79 10.87 -1.66 1.14
CA SER A 79 11.30 -0.80 2.26
C SER A 79 12.46 0.13 1.90
N LYS A 80 13.39 -0.29 1.03
CA LYS A 80 14.41 0.60 0.45
C LYS A 80 13.79 1.69 -0.42
N GLY A 81 12.81 1.35 -1.25
CA GLY A 81 12.05 2.29 -2.07
C GLY A 81 11.31 3.33 -1.24
N VAL A 82 10.62 2.90 -0.19
CA VAL A 82 9.94 3.78 0.79
C VAL A 82 10.94 4.74 1.42
N LEU A 83 12.08 4.25 1.90
CA LEU A 83 13.13 5.12 2.46
C LEU A 83 13.67 6.12 1.43
N GLY A 84 13.97 5.67 0.21
CA GLY A 84 14.47 6.54 -0.85
C GLY A 84 13.52 7.69 -1.15
N SER A 85 12.21 7.40 -1.23
CA SER A 85 11.20 8.42 -1.51
C SER A 85 10.83 9.28 -0.30
N ALA A 86 10.93 8.75 0.92
CA ALA A 86 10.84 9.55 2.15
C ALA A 86 12.00 10.56 2.24
N ILE A 87 13.21 10.15 1.85
CA ILE A 87 14.37 11.04 1.76
C ILE A 87 14.16 12.09 0.66
N LEU A 88 13.69 11.69 -0.53
CA LEU A 88 13.37 12.63 -1.62
C LEU A 88 12.36 13.71 -1.16
N PHE A 89 11.31 13.30 -0.48
CA PHE A 89 10.32 14.21 0.10
C PHE A 89 10.97 15.14 1.15
N SER A 90 11.74 14.56 2.08
CA SER A 90 12.43 15.32 3.13
C SER A 90 13.40 16.36 2.55
N ASP A 91 14.20 15.98 1.55
CA ASP A 91 15.13 16.88 0.89
C ASP A 91 14.39 17.99 0.14
N SER A 92 13.26 17.70 -0.49
CA SER A 92 12.41 18.71 -1.15
C SER A 92 11.91 19.78 -0.18
N VAL A 93 11.55 19.37 1.04
CA VAL A 93 11.16 20.28 2.12
C VAL A 93 12.38 21.06 2.63
N LYS A 94 13.53 20.39 2.85
CA LYS A 94 14.77 20.99 3.36
C LYS A 94 15.38 22.03 2.41
N LEU A 95 15.15 21.90 1.11
CA LEU A 95 15.57 22.91 0.14
C LEU A 95 14.99 24.28 0.49
N ALA A 96 13.73 24.33 0.94
CA ALA A 96 13.11 25.55 1.42
C ALA A 96 13.51 25.82 2.89
N ASP A 97 13.34 24.84 3.78
CA ASP A 97 13.65 24.99 5.20
C ASP A 97 14.44 23.82 5.79
N PRO A 98 15.77 23.96 5.96
CA PRO A 98 16.63 22.91 6.51
C PRO A 98 16.27 22.51 7.94
N THR A 99 15.59 23.38 8.71
CA THR A 99 15.33 23.15 10.14
C THR A 99 14.22 22.13 10.40
N ILE A 100 13.33 21.90 9.43
CA ILE A 100 12.19 20.98 9.57
C ILE A 100 12.62 19.54 9.88
N PHE A 101 13.75 19.11 9.31
CA PHE A 101 14.28 17.75 9.40
C PHE A 101 15.64 17.67 10.12
N GLU A 102 16.06 18.74 10.78
CA GLU A 102 17.30 18.74 11.55
C GLU A 102 17.24 17.68 12.67
N GLY A 103 18.18 16.73 12.67
CA GLY A 103 18.23 15.62 13.63
C GLY A 103 17.16 14.53 13.44
N LYS A 104 16.37 14.56 12.36
CA LYS A 104 15.24 13.63 12.12
C LYS A 104 15.52 12.55 11.08
N ARG A 105 16.67 12.60 10.42
CA ARG A 105 17.04 11.65 9.37
C ARG A 105 17.09 10.23 9.91
N GLU A 106 17.68 10.04 11.07
CA GLU A 106 17.82 8.75 11.72
C GLU A 106 16.46 8.15 12.07
N ILE A 107 15.49 8.98 12.47
CA ILE A 107 14.10 8.57 12.74
C ILE A 107 13.45 8.05 11.45
N LEU A 108 13.59 8.80 10.34
CA LEU A 108 13.11 8.36 9.03
C LEU A 108 13.74 7.03 8.61
N GLU A 109 15.05 6.87 8.79
CA GLU A 109 15.77 5.66 8.39
C GLU A 109 15.29 4.42 9.16
N VAL A 110 15.13 4.52 10.48
CA VAL A 110 14.66 3.38 11.29
C VAL A 110 13.17 3.10 11.08
N ALA A 111 12.33 4.13 10.97
CA ALA A 111 10.90 3.96 10.74
C ALA A 111 10.60 3.39 9.35
N ALA A 112 11.30 3.84 8.29
CA ALA A 112 11.14 3.29 6.95
C ALA A 112 11.59 1.83 6.88
N SER A 113 12.61 1.45 7.64
CA SER A 113 13.05 0.05 7.71
C SER A 113 12.06 -0.82 8.47
N ALA A 114 11.35 -0.26 9.45
CA ALA A 114 10.46 -0.98 10.34
C ALA A 114 9.01 -1.07 9.85
N HIS A 115 8.53 -0.17 8.96
CA HIS A 115 7.10 0.00 8.68
C HIS A 115 6.35 -1.28 8.25
N ASP A 116 7.06 -2.22 7.63
CA ASP A 116 6.55 -3.51 7.16
C ASP A 116 7.08 -4.70 7.96
N SER A 117 7.72 -4.49 9.11
CA SER A 117 8.29 -5.59 9.91
C SER A 117 7.22 -6.58 10.40
N TRP A 118 5.96 -6.15 10.42
CA TRP A 118 4.81 -7.00 10.64
C TRP A 118 3.80 -6.94 9.49
N GLN A 119 3.35 -8.11 9.08
CA GLN A 119 2.42 -8.32 8.00
C GLN A 119 1.59 -9.57 8.33
N ALA A 120 0.26 -9.42 8.47
CA ALA A 120 -0.66 -10.55 8.74
C ALA A 120 -0.54 -11.66 7.67
N TRP A 121 -0.54 -12.93 8.09
CA TRP A 121 -0.30 -14.11 7.23
C TRP A 121 -1.55 -14.64 6.54
N GLU A 122 -1.31 -15.51 5.56
CA GLU A 122 -2.23 -16.30 4.76
C GLU A 122 -3.39 -16.91 5.57
N VAL A 123 -4.61 -16.68 5.10
CA VAL A 123 -5.67 -17.69 5.25
C VAL A 123 -5.48 -18.66 4.10
N LYS A 124 -5.18 -19.94 4.37
CA LYS A 124 -5.00 -20.97 3.34
C LYS A 124 -6.12 -20.88 2.28
N GLY A 125 -5.73 -20.58 1.04
CA GLY A 125 -6.62 -20.62 -0.13
C GLY A 125 -7.52 -19.40 -0.35
N GLY A 126 -7.30 -18.27 0.34
CA GLY A 126 -8.12 -17.05 0.21
C GLY A 126 -7.35 -15.76 -0.11
N LEU A 127 -8.05 -14.63 -0.10
CA LEU A 127 -7.44 -13.30 -0.10
C LEU A 127 -6.66 -13.11 1.21
N ARG A 128 -5.50 -12.47 1.14
CA ARG A 128 -4.70 -12.15 2.32
C ARG A 128 -5.52 -11.25 3.27
N GLN A 129 -5.80 -11.72 4.48
CA GLN A 129 -6.40 -10.88 5.52
C GLN A 129 -5.31 -9.98 6.09
N ARG A 130 -5.41 -8.67 5.86
CA ARG A 130 -4.59 -7.68 6.58
C ARG A 130 -5.39 -7.19 7.78
N ASN A 131 -4.90 -7.46 8.99
CA ASN A 131 -5.36 -6.74 10.17
C ASN A 131 -4.76 -5.35 10.08
N ARG A 132 -5.57 -4.39 9.61
CA ARG A 132 -5.19 -2.99 9.49
C ARG A 132 -5.61 -2.30 10.78
N GLY A 133 -4.72 -1.49 11.34
CA GLY A 133 -5.06 -0.70 12.52
C GLY A 133 -3.84 -0.02 13.12
N PHE A 134 -3.96 1.27 13.37
CA PHE A 134 -3.01 2.02 14.17
C PHE A 134 -3.80 2.92 15.13
N VAL A 135 -3.68 2.68 16.44
CA VAL A 135 -4.27 3.55 17.45
C VAL A 135 -3.14 4.30 18.16
N PRO A 136 -2.89 5.59 17.84
CA PRO A 136 -1.77 6.35 18.38
C PRO A 136 -1.72 6.34 19.90
N GLN A 137 -2.88 6.41 20.56
CA GLN A 137 -2.99 6.42 22.02
C GLN A 137 -2.51 5.11 22.66
N ARG A 138 -2.66 3.97 21.97
CA ARG A 138 -2.12 2.69 22.45
C ARG A 138 -0.61 2.67 22.34
N ALA A 139 -0.08 3.10 21.20
CA ALA A 139 1.36 3.16 20.98
C ALA A 139 2.04 4.17 21.93
N GLU A 140 1.46 5.36 22.13
CA GLU A 140 1.88 6.34 23.13
C GLU A 140 1.88 5.77 24.55
N LYS A 141 0.83 5.03 24.93
CA LYS A 141 0.73 4.40 26.23
C LYS A 141 1.84 3.35 26.41
N VAL A 142 2.11 2.53 25.39
CA VAL A 142 3.18 1.54 25.43
C VAL A 142 4.55 2.21 25.55
N VAL A 143 4.80 3.29 24.81
CA VAL A 143 6.01 4.12 24.97
C VAL A 143 6.11 4.59 26.42
N LYS A 144 5.06 5.20 26.99
CA LYS A 144 5.04 5.62 28.40
C LYS A 144 5.28 4.46 29.36
N ASP A 145 4.60 3.33 29.21
CA ASP A 145 4.71 2.17 30.11
C ASP A 145 6.12 1.54 30.07
N VAL A 146 6.74 1.39 28.88
CA VAL A 146 8.12 0.89 28.73
C VAL A 146 9.13 1.86 29.35
N LEU A 147 8.86 3.16 29.27
CA LEU A 147 9.75 4.20 29.75
C LEU A 147 9.61 4.47 31.26
N GLU A 148 8.39 4.53 31.79
CA GLU A 148 8.06 4.80 33.20
C GLU A 148 8.44 3.63 34.12
N THR A 149 8.32 2.40 33.64
CA THR A 149 8.66 1.21 34.47
C THR A 149 10.15 0.96 34.59
N GLY A 150 10.99 1.74 33.90
CA GLY A 150 12.44 1.75 34.02
C GLY A 150 13.08 0.38 33.75
N ARG A 151 13.50 0.11 32.52
CA ARG A 151 14.36 -1.03 32.10
C ARG A 151 13.89 -2.44 32.51
N LYS A 152 12.74 -2.62 33.15
CA LYS A 152 12.29 -3.93 33.67
C LYS A 152 11.19 -4.57 32.84
N LYS A 153 10.65 -3.86 31.85
CA LYS A 153 9.54 -4.32 31.02
C LYS A 153 9.81 -4.03 29.55
N GLN A 154 9.65 -5.04 28.71
CA GLN A 154 9.77 -5.02 27.26
C GLN A 154 8.45 -5.52 26.67
N ILE A 155 8.03 -4.98 25.53
CA ILE A 155 6.92 -5.49 24.74
C ILE A 155 7.27 -6.92 24.30
N LYS A 156 6.54 -7.91 24.82
CA LYS A 156 6.46 -9.24 24.21
C LYS A 156 5.47 -9.11 23.07
N ILE A 157 6.03 -8.96 21.88
CA ILE A 157 5.30 -9.19 20.65
C ILE A 157 4.98 -10.69 20.65
N PRO A 158 3.72 -11.12 20.45
CA PRO A 158 3.38 -12.53 20.34
C PRO A 158 4.36 -13.20 19.37
N GLU A 159 4.84 -14.40 19.72
CA GLU A 159 5.54 -15.19 18.73
C GLU A 159 4.62 -15.35 17.53
N TYR A 160 5.20 -15.19 16.35
CA TYR A 160 4.48 -15.28 15.10
C TYR A 160 3.94 -16.70 14.95
N ASP A 161 2.68 -16.93 15.31
CA ASP A 161 2.03 -18.22 15.13
C ASP A 161 1.38 -18.30 13.75
N HIS A 162 2.03 -19.06 12.86
CA HIS A 162 1.56 -19.35 11.50
C HIS A 162 0.24 -20.14 11.46
N THR A 163 -0.30 -20.57 12.61
CA THR A 163 -1.42 -21.51 12.70
C THR A 163 -2.75 -20.91 13.19
N HIS A 164 -2.76 -19.69 13.75
CA HIS A 164 -3.97 -19.03 14.29
C HIS A 164 -4.08 -17.54 13.91
N PRO A 165 -4.29 -17.19 12.63
CA PRO A 165 -4.36 -15.79 12.17
C PRO A 165 -5.54 -14.99 12.74
N GLU A 166 -6.61 -15.67 13.18
CA GLU A 166 -7.79 -15.07 13.81
C GLU A 166 -7.56 -14.49 15.23
N GLU A 167 -6.42 -14.75 15.88
CA GLU A 167 -6.15 -14.30 17.25
C GLU A 167 -5.52 -12.89 17.33
N PHE A 168 -5.18 -12.27 16.19
CA PHE A 168 -4.51 -10.97 16.17
C PHE A 168 -5.51 -9.81 16.11
N SER A 169 -5.75 -9.13 17.24
CA SER A 169 -6.64 -7.95 17.36
C SER A 169 -5.95 -6.59 17.12
N ILE A 170 -4.68 -6.60 16.73
CA ILE A 170 -3.83 -5.41 16.54
C ILE A 170 -3.38 -5.34 15.08
N GLY A 171 -3.30 -4.12 14.52
CA GLY A 171 -2.95 -3.93 13.13
C GLY A 171 -1.45 -4.00 12.83
N ASN A 172 -1.09 -4.22 11.56
CA ASN A 172 0.29 -4.38 11.08
C ASN A 172 1.20 -3.20 11.45
N GLU A 173 0.73 -1.97 11.24
CA GLU A 173 1.49 -0.75 11.53
C GLU A 173 1.73 -0.60 13.04
N GLU A 174 0.76 -0.99 13.86
CA GLU A 174 0.90 -0.97 15.32
C GLU A 174 1.89 -2.03 15.83
N TYR A 175 1.90 -3.24 15.26
CA TYR A 175 2.94 -4.24 15.58
C TYR A 175 4.33 -3.81 15.13
N SER A 176 4.44 -3.23 13.93
CA SER A 176 5.69 -2.68 13.42
C SER A 176 6.22 -1.55 14.31
N ALA A 177 5.32 -0.70 14.82
CA ALA A 177 5.66 0.32 15.81
C ALA A 177 6.15 -0.29 17.14
N TYR A 178 5.53 -1.36 17.63
CA TYR A 178 5.99 -2.05 18.83
C TYR A 178 7.38 -2.68 18.67
N GLU A 179 7.67 -3.27 17.52
CA GLU A 179 9.01 -3.80 17.23
C GLU A 179 10.05 -2.67 17.14
N LEU A 180 9.69 -1.53 16.56
CA LEU A 180 10.56 -0.36 16.52
C LEU A 180 10.85 0.20 17.92
N ILE A 181 9.83 0.32 18.79
CA ILE A 181 10.02 0.74 20.19
C ILE A 181 10.99 -0.21 20.91
N ASP A 182 10.81 -1.53 20.75
CA ASP A 182 11.72 -2.52 21.33
C ASP A 182 13.16 -2.28 20.86
N LYS A 183 13.37 -2.05 19.56
CA LYS A 183 14.72 -1.86 19.03
C LYS A 183 15.33 -0.55 19.47
N MET A 184 14.64 0.58 19.35
CA MET A 184 15.17 1.90 19.71
C MET A 184 15.48 2.01 21.21
N THR A 185 14.71 1.33 22.07
CA THR A 185 14.98 1.35 23.51
C THR A 185 16.16 0.50 23.94
N ARG A 186 16.75 -0.37 23.10
CA ARG A 186 17.82 -1.31 23.52
C ARG A 186 19.24 -0.71 23.51
N TYR A 187 19.49 0.34 22.74
CA TYR A 187 20.85 0.80 22.47
C TYR A 187 21.31 1.92 23.43
N ILE A 188 22.52 1.78 23.97
CA ILE A 188 23.21 2.75 24.81
C ILE A 188 24.54 3.12 24.17
N ILE A 189 24.77 4.41 23.96
CA ILE A 189 26.05 4.94 23.50
C ILE A 189 27.02 4.97 24.69
N VAL A 190 28.20 4.39 24.49
CA VAL A 190 29.29 4.41 25.46
C VAL A 190 30.47 5.16 24.86
N ALA A 191 30.57 6.45 25.19
CA ALA A 191 31.63 7.33 24.74
C ALA A 191 32.19 8.13 25.93
N ASP A 192 33.52 8.23 26.03
CA ASP A 192 34.22 9.04 27.04
C ASP A 192 33.78 8.79 28.50
N GLY A 193 33.45 7.54 28.84
CA GLY A 193 32.99 7.15 30.17
C GLY A 193 31.54 7.54 30.51
N ARG A 194 30.80 8.16 29.58
CA ARG A 194 29.37 8.44 29.69
C ARG A 194 28.55 7.33 29.04
N LYS A 195 27.36 7.08 29.60
CA LYS A 195 26.37 6.15 29.06
C LYS A 195 25.07 6.89 28.86
N GLU A 196 24.63 7.01 27.61
CA GLU A 196 23.37 7.65 27.25
C GLU A 196 22.56 6.77 26.31
N ASN A 197 21.23 6.89 26.32
CA ASN A 197 20.42 6.16 25.34
C ASN A 197 20.71 6.71 23.94
N ALA A 198 20.75 5.84 22.94
CA ALA A 198 20.99 6.26 21.56
C ALA A 198 19.86 7.17 21.00
N PHE A 199 18.64 6.99 21.55
CA PHE A 199 17.44 7.74 21.20
C PHE A 199 16.76 8.27 22.46
N SER A 200 16.24 9.50 22.38
CA SER A 200 15.40 10.08 23.43
C SER A 200 13.98 9.51 23.38
N ASN A 201 13.20 9.78 24.42
CA ASN A 201 11.81 9.31 24.51
C ASN A 201 10.94 9.97 23.43
N GLU A 202 11.19 11.26 23.17
CA GLU A 202 10.51 12.05 22.15
C GLU A 202 10.81 11.50 20.75
N GLU A 203 12.04 11.09 20.49
CA GLU A 203 12.44 10.50 19.21
C GLU A 203 11.80 9.12 18.98
N ILE A 204 11.67 8.31 20.04
CA ILE A 204 10.96 7.02 19.97
C ILE A 204 9.49 7.25 19.65
N LEU A 205 8.85 8.23 20.30
CA LEU A 205 7.45 8.57 20.03
C LEU A 205 7.27 9.09 18.60
N GLU A 206 8.15 9.97 18.13
CA GLU A 206 8.09 10.48 16.76
C GLU A 206 8.28 9.35 15.74
N ALA A 207 9.15 8.37 16.00
CA ALA A 207 9.33 7.21 15.12
C ALA A 207 8.07 6.32 15.03
N VAL A 208 7.35 6.18 16.14
CA VAL A 208 6.06 5.47 16.21
C VAL A 208 4.98 6.19 15.41
N GLU A 209 4.85 7.51 15.60
CA GLU A 209 3.93 8.34 14.81
C GLU A 209 4.29 8.30 13.31
N THR A 210 5.59 8.22 13.01
CA THR A 210 6.11 8.12 11.66
C THR A 210 5.67 6.82 10.98
N ILE A 211 5.72 5.67 11.67
CA ILE A 211 5.10 4.42 11.18
C ILE A 211 3.60 4.58 11.00
N GLY A 212 2.92 5.26 11.93
CA GLY A 212 1.49 5.58 11.76
C GLY A 212 1.17 6.27 10.43
N GLY A 213 2.10 7.04 9.88
CA GLY A 213 1.98 7.69 8.57
C GLY A 213 1.78 6.73 7.37
N THR A 214 2.18 5.46 7.48
CA THR A 214 1.92 4.45 6.43
C THR A 214 0.54 3.83 6.53
N TYR A 215 -0.16 3.99 7.67
CA TYR A 215 -1.46 3.38 7.89
C TYR A 215 -2.48 3.82 6.82
N PRO A 216 -3.00 2.89 6.01
CA PRO A 216 -3.93 3.22 4.94
C PRO A 216 -5.39 2.92 5.33
N SER A 217 -6.31 3.80 4.95
CA SER A 217 -7.76 3.62 5.00
C SER A 217 -8.36 3.67 3.60
N PHE A 218 -9.33 2.79 3.29
CA PHE A 218 -9.79 2.52 1.93
C PHE A 218 -11.28 2.75 1.78
N VAL A 219 -11.65 3.35 0.66
CA VAL A 219 -13.03 3.41 0.18
C VAL A 219 -13.03 3.02 -1.30
N PHE A 220 -13.75 1.95 -1.63
CA PHE A 220 -13.91 1.49 -3.01
C PHE A 220 -14.99 2.29 -3.73
N ASN A 221 -14.78 2.56 -5.02
CA ASN A 221 -15.71 3.30 -5.88
C ASN A 221 -16.14 4.66 -5.30
N GLU A 222 -15.26 5.29 -4.52
CA GLU A 222 -15.53 6.63 -4.01
C GLU A 222 -15.55 7.62 -5.17
N SER A 223 -16.57 8.48 -5.19
CA SER A 223 -16.70 9.52 -6.20
C SER A 223 -15.73 10.66 -5.93
N PHE A 224 -15.08 11.14 -6.98
CA PHE A 224 -14.27 12.35 -6.87
C PHE A 224 -15.15 13.55 -6.48
N PRO A 225 -14.63 14.49 -5.69
CA PRO A 225 -15.37 15.69 -5.31
C PRO A 225 -15.78 16.50 -6.55
N VAL A 226 -17.07 16.85 -6.66
CA VAL A 226 -17.63 17.50 -7.87
C VAL A 226 -17.13 18.94 -8.08
N ASN A 227 -16.59 19.61 -7.06
CA ASN A 227 -15.96 20.93 -7.17
C ASN A 227 -15.12 21.16 -5.91
N VAL A 228 -13.82 21.42 -6.07
CA VAL A 228 -13.00 21.98 -4.98
C VAL A 228 -13.01 23.50 -5.15
N ASP A 229 -13.54 24.22 -4.15
CA ASP A 229 -13.87 25.65 -4.18
C ASP A 229 -12.80 26.50 -4.91
N PRO A 230 -13.15 27.24 -5.98
CA PRO A 230 -12.23 28.10 -6.73
C PRO A 230 -11.68 29.30 -5.93
N LYS A 231 -12.15 29.53 -4.69
CA LYS A 231 -11.57 30.50 -3.76
C LYS A 231 -10.44 29.94 -2.89
N ASN A 232 -10.24 28.63 -2.88
CA ASN A 232 -9.10 27.98 -2.24
C ASN A 232 -8.08 27.63 -3.34
N GLU A 233 -6.79 27.77 -3.06
CA GLU A 233 -5.65 27.39 -3.94
C GLU A 233 -5.63 25.87 -4.31
N THR A 234 -6.68 25.14 -3.95
CA THR A 234 -6.96 23.72 -4.16
C THR A 234 -7.78 23.39 -5.41
N SER A 235 -8.09 24.33 -6.31
CA SER A 235 -8.93 24.02 -7.48
C SER A 235 -8.18 23.16 -8.50
N LEU A 236 -7.91 21.90 -8.15
CA LEU A 236 -7.68 20.89 -9.16
C LEU A 236 -9.01 20.59 -9.82
N ASP A 237 -9.07 20.95 -11.08
CA ASP A 237 -10.02 20.34 -11.97
C ASP A 237 -9.62 18.87 -12.12
N VAL A 238 -10.39 17.98 -11.49
CA VAL A 238 -10.19 16.52 -11.53
C VAL A 238 -10.13 16.03 -12.98
N SER A 239 -10.84 16.71 -13.90
CA SER A 239 -10.85 16.38 -15.33
C SER A 239 -9.49 16.60 -16.01
N GLU A 240 -8.59 17.38 -15.40
CA GLU A 240 -7.20 17.51 -15.85
C GLU A 240 -6.30 16.35 -15.41
N ILE A 241 -6.75 15.48 -14.51
CA ILE A 241 -6.03 14.28 -14.05
C ILE A 241 -6.59 13.04 -14.75
N THR A 242 -7.91 12.91 -14.74
CA THR A 242 -8.64 11.77 -15.32
C THR A 242 -10.06 12.19 -15.68
N ASP A 243 -10.66 11.55 -16.69
CA ASP A 243 -12.08 11.69 -16.98
C ASP A 243 -12.96 10.75 -16.11
N LEU A 244 -12.34 9.87 -15.30
CA LEU A 244 -13.05 9.04 -14.34
C LEU A 244 -13.72 9.92 -13.27
N LYS A 245 -14.91 9.51 -12.82
CA LYS A 245 -15.63 10.12 -11.71
C LYS A 245 -15.52 9.34 -10.40
N SER A 246 -14.93 8.14 -10.42
CA SER A 246 -14.73 7.31 -9.23
C SER A 246 -13.50 6.42 -9.32
N GLY A 247 -13.08 5.85 -8.18
CA GLY A 247 -11.96 4.92 -8.10
C GLY A 247 -11.75 4.36 -6.68
N LEU A 248 -10.63 3.66 -6.46
CA LEU A 248 -10.21 3.24 -5.13
C LEU A 248 -9.50 4.42 -4.43
N HIS A 249 -10.15 4.97 -3.41
CA HIS A 249 -9.57 6.01 -2.57
C HIS A 249 -8.79 5.36 -1.42
N ILE A 250 -7.50 5.66 -1.34
CA ILE A 250 -6.62 5.30 -0.21
C ILE A 250 -6.22 6.58 0.50
N SER A 251 -6.50 6.68 1.80
CA SER A 251 -6.15 7.82 2.65
C SER A 251 -5.17 7.38 3.75
N GLN A 252 -4.32 8.31 4.22
CA GLN A 252 -3.37 8.09 5.32
C GLN A 252 -3.65 9.06 6.47
N PRO A 253 -4.60 8.74 7.37
CA PRO A 253 -5.12 9.70 8.36
C PRO A 253 -4.07 10.21 9.36
N TYR A 254 -2.95 9.50 9.53
CA TYR A 254 -1.86 9.89 10.43
C TYR A 254 -0.66 10.53 9.71
N ALA A 255 -0.64 10.54 8.39
CA ALA A 255 0.48 11.11 7.64
C ALA A 255 0.65 12.61 7.85
N GLU A 256 -0.38 13.34 8.31
CA GLU A 256 -0.28 14.78 8.57
C GLU A 256 0.16 15.13 10.01
N LYS A 257 0.43 14.14 10.85
CA LYS A 257 0.82 14.37 12.26
C LYS A 257 2.15 15.10 12.39
N CYS A 258 3.12 14.74 11.57
CA CYS A 258 4.42 15.40 11.51
C CYS A 258 5.03 15.23 10.11
N TRP A 259 6.08 16.02 9.83
CA TRP A 259 6.80 15.96 8.56
C TRP A 259 7.41 14.59 8.27
N ALA A 260 7.86 13.87 9.32
CA ALA A 260 8.41 12.53 9.16
C ALA A 260 7.34 11.51 8.76
N ALA A 261 6.18 11.52 9.43
CA ALA A 261 5.03 10.69 9.07
C ALA A 261 4.57 10.93 7.62
N ARG A 262 4.54 12.19 7.17
CA ARG A 262 4.20 12.51 5.77
C ARG A 262 5.24 12.00 4.80
N ALA A 263 6.52 12.10 5.15
CA ALA A 263 7.61 11.62 4.29
C ALA A 263 7.53 10.10 4.08
N ILE A 264 7.33 9.33 5.14
CA ILE A 264 7.19 7.87 5.01
C ILE A 264 5.86 7.51 4.33
N GLY A 265 4.75 8.14 4.69
CA GLY A 265 3.46 7.88 4.01
C GLY A 265 3.53 8.18 2.50
N THR A 266 4.29 9.20 2.11
CA THR A 266 4.61 9.50 0.71
C THR A 266 5.48 8.41 0.08
N GLY A 267 6.51 7.95 0.79
CA GLY A 267 7.35 6.84 0.35
C GLY A 267 6.56 5.55 0.12
N ASP A 268 5.58 5.27 0.96
CA ASP A 268 4.75 4.07 0.91
C ASP A 268 3.69 4.10 -0.20
N LEU A 269 2.95 5.19 -0.36
CA LEU A 269 1.86 5.28 -1.35
C LEU A 269 2.20 6.05 -2.62
N TRP A 270 2.90 7.17 -2.52
CA TRP A 270 3.06 8.09 -3.66
C TRP A 270 4.33 7.85 -4.46
N ASN A 271 5.29 7.11 -3.93
CA ASN A 271 6.54 6.78 -4.61
C ASN A 271 6.33 6.23 -6.03
N HIS A 272 5.66 5.08 -6.11
CA HIS A 272 5.45 4.41 -7.40
C HIS A 272 4.48 5.19 -8.30
N MET A 273 3.62 6.05 -7.76
CA MET A 273 2.59 6.76 -8.51
C MET A 273 3.02 8.15 -8.99
N GLY A 274 3.90 8.83 -8.26
CA GLY A 274 4.23 10.24 -8.47
C GLY A 274 5.68 10.52 -8.88
N SER A 275 6.65 9.68 -8.51
CA SER A 275 8.08 9.90 -8.80
C SER A 275 8.71 8.85 -9.71
N THR A 276 8.01 7.75 -10.00
CA THR A 276 8.49 6.64 -10.83
C THR A 276 7.77 6.63 -12.18
N GLU A 277 8.45 6.30 -13.29
CA GLU A 277 7.83 6.21 -14.63
C GLU A 277 6.76 5.10 -14.73
N GLY A 278 5.78 5.29 -15.62
CA GLY A 278 4.56 4.48 -15.69
C GLY A 278 4.75 2.97 -15.78
N LYS A 279 5.78 2.50 -16.51
CA LYS A 279 6.11 1.07 -16.58
C LYS A 279 6.46 0.49 -15.21
N LEU A 280 7.35 1.16 -14.48
CA LEU A 280 7.80 0.72 -13.16
C LEU A 280 6.69 0.88 -12.12
N SER A 281 5.85 1.92 -12.26
CA SER A 281 4.63 2.10 -11.46
C SER A 281 3.72 0.87 -11.56
N LEU A 282 3.39 0.44 -12.78
CA LEU A 282 2.56 -0.74 -12.99
C LEU A 282 3.24 -2.05 -12.59
N GLN A 283 4.57 -2.17 -12.74
CA GLN A 283 5.29 -3.34 -12.24
C GLN A 283 5.18 -3.46 -10.71
N ALA A 284 5.23 -2.33 -10.00
CA ALA A 284 5.00 -2.30 -8.55
C ALA A 284 3.56 -2.72 -8.22
N ALA A 285 2.56 -2.21 -8.93
CA ALA A 285 1.17 -2.62 -8.78
C ALA A 285 0.95 -4.12 -9.08
N MET A 286 1.68 -4.70 -10.04
CA MET A 286 1.59 -6.13 -10.33
C MET A 286 2.20 -7.00 -9.24
N LYS A 287 3.31 -6.56 -8.62
CA LYS A 287 3.85 -7.22 -7.43
C LYS A 287 2.86 -7.16 -6.27
N GLU A 288 2.19 -6.03 -6.09
CA GLU A 288 1.15 -5.86 -5.08
C GLU A 288 -0.04 -6.81 -5.35
N TRP A 289 -0.45 -6.96 -6.61
CA TRP A 289 -1.46 -7.93 -7.02
C TRP A 289 -1.06 -9.37 -6.68
N GLU A 290 0.17 -9.79 -7.02
CA GLU A 290 0.69 -11.13 -6.70
C GLU A 290 0.64 -11.41 -5.20
N GLU A 291 0.91 -10.41 -4.38
CA GLU A 291 0.89 -10.55 -2.93
C GLU A 291 -0.53 -10.57 -2.35
N PHE A 292 -1.46 -9.76 -2.85
CA PHE A 292 -2.85 -9.77 -2.38
C PHE A 292 -3.62 -11.01 -2.80
N HIS A 293 -3.31 -11.54 -3.98
CA HIS A 293 -4.00 -12.67 -4.58
C HIS A 293 -3.16 -13.94 -4.48
N ILE A 294 -2.72 -14.31 -3.27
CA ILE A 294 -1.84 -15.47 -3.01
C ILE A 294 -2.38 -16.75 -3.68
N LYS A 295 -3.69 -17.00 -3.62
CA LYS A 295 -4.35 -18.12 -4.34
C LYS A 295 -4.04 -18.11 -5.84
N PHE A 296 -4.07 -16.93 -6.48
CA PHE A 296 -3.73 -16.76 -7.88
C PHE A 296 -2.24 -16.79 -8.13
N ALA A 297 -1.41 -16.17 -7.29
CA ALA A 297 0.03 -16.19 -7.44
C ALA A 297 0.62 -17.61 -7.31
N ASP A 298 0.08 -18.42 -6.40
CA ASP A 298 0.45 -19.84 -6.27
C ASP A 298 0.02 -20.65 -7.48
N LYS A 299 -1.23 -20.46 -7.95
CA LYS A 299 -1.70 -21.09 -9.19
C LYS A 299 -0.84 -20.65 -10.39
N LEU A 300 -0.52 -19.37 -10.49
CA LEU A 300 0.29 -18.75 -11.57
C LEU A 300 1.70 -19.34 -11.69
N LYS A 301 2.23 -19.91 -10.61
CA LYS A 301 3.57 -20.55 -10.56
C LYS A 301 3.54 -22.05 -10.87
N ARG A 302 2.37 -22.68 -10.89
CA ARG A 302 2.22 -24.13 -11.12
C ARG A 302 2.12 -24.47 -12.61
N ALA A 303 2.74 -25.57 -13.02
CA ALA A 303 2.66 -26.07 -14.40
C ALA A 303 1.33 -26.77 -14.74
N ASP A 304 0.53 -27.10 -13.73
CA ASP A 304 -0.73 -27.85 -13.83
C ASP A 304 -1.98 -26.98 -13.65
N GLN A 305 -1.88 -25.67 -13.95
CA GLN A 305 -3.03 -24.76 -13.97
C GLN A 305 -4.16 -25.33 -14.83
N THR A 306 -5.36 -25.36 -14.28
CA THR A 306 -6.55 -25.72 -15.06
C THR A 306 -6.93 -24.57 -15.99
N PRO A 307 -7.75 -24.84 -17.03
CA PRO A 307 -8.24 -23.78 -17.91
C PRO A 307 -9.05 -22.72 -17.17
N ASP A 308 -9.88 -23.14 -16.22
CA ASP A 308 -10.65 -22.23 -15.38
C ASP A 308 -9.74 -21.37 -14.49
N ASP A 309 -8.63 -21.92 -13.99
CA ASP A 309 -7.63 -21.13 -13.25
C ASP A 309 -7.04 -20.01 -14.11
N ARG A 310 -6.66 -20.32 -15.36
CA ARG A 310 -6.07 -19.32 -16.28
C ARG A 310 -7.05 -18.19 -16.57
N VAL A 311 -8.31 -18.52 -16.81
CA VAL A 311 -9.40 -17.54 -17.04
C VAL A 311 -9.63 -16.67 -15.81
N GLU A 312 -9.71 -17.28 -14.62
CA GLU A 312 -9.91 -16.58 -13.35
C GLU A 312 -8.76 -15.60 -13.07
N ILE A 313 -7.51 -16.04 -13.27
CA ILE A 313 -6.31 -15.22 -13.09
C ILE A 313 -6.28 -14.06 -14.08
N ALA A 314 -6.48 -14.33 -15.38
CA ALA A 314 -6.46 -13.30 -16.41
C ALA A 314 -7.53 -12.22 -16.17
N GLY A 315 -8.75 -12.63 -15.82
CA GLY A 315 -9.82 -11.70 -15.45
C GLY A 315 -9.48 -10.84 -14.23
N SER A 316 -8.90 -11.44 -13.19
CA SER A 316 -8.49 -10.71 -11.97
C SER A 316 -7.39 -9.68 -12.25
N ILE A 317 -6.40 -10.03 -13.07
CA ILE A 317 -5.32 -9.11 -13.48
C ILE A 317 -5.88 -7.92 -14.26
N LEU A 318 -6.76 -8.17 -15.23
CA LEU A 318 -7.35 -7.10 -16.03
C LEU A 318 -8.23 -6.17 -15.18
N ASP A 319 -8.97 -6.74 -14.22
CA ASP A 319 -9.75 -5.95 -13.25
C ASP A 319 -8.84 -5.12 -12.33
N TRP A 320 -7.70 -5.67 -11.90
CA TRP A 320 -6.71 -4.94 -11.10
C TRP A 320 -6.09 -3.78 -11.88
N LEU A 321 -5.70 -3.99 -13.13
CA LEU A 321 -5.13 -2.95 -13.99
C LEU A 321 -6.12 -1.81 -14.24
N PHE A 322 -7.41 -2.12 -14.42
CA PHE A 322 -8.45 -1.11 -14.51
C PHE A 322 -8.50 -0.21 -13.26
N MET A 323 -8.36 -0.81 -12.07
CA MET A 323 -8.41 -0.05 -10.82
C MET A 323 -7.24 0.92 -10.66
N GLN A 324 -6.07 0.64 -11.26
CA GLN A 324 -4.88 1.46 -11.11
C GLN A 324 -5.05 2.89 -11.65
N GLU A 325 -5.79 3.10 -12.75
CA GLU A 325 -6.09 4.44 -13.26
C GLU A 325 -6.80 5.29 -12.18
N GLY A 326 -7.86 4.74 -11.58
CA GLY A 326 -8.63 5.40 -10.53
C GLY A 326 -7.84 5.59 -9.24
N THR A 327 -7.03 4.61 -8.85
CA THR A 327 -6.16 4.70 -7.65
C THR A 327 -5.13 5.82 -7.79
N ILE A 328 -4.42 5.88 -8.92
CA ILE A 328 -3.39 6.91 -9.16
C ILE A 328 -4.03 8.30 -9.20
N ALA A 329 -5.21 8.44 -9.83
CA ALA A 329 -5.95 9.70 -9.82
C ALA A 329 -6.35 10.14 -8.42
N TRP A 330 -6.87 9.23 -7.58
CA TRP A 330 -7.15 9.51 -6.17
C TRP A 330 -5.91 9.92 -5.39
N GLN A 331 -4.77 9.26 -5.60
CA GLN A 331 -3.54 9.64 -4.94
C GLN A 331 -3.02 11.00 -5.40
N HIS A 332 -3.21 11.37 -6.67
CA HIS A 332 -2.90 12.72 -7.12
C HIS A 332 -3.78 13.78 -6.42
N LEU A 333 -5.08 13.51 -6.29
CA LEU A 333 -5.97 14.42 -5.56
C LEU A 333 -5.59 14.54 -4.09
N ASN A 334 -5.24 13.43 -3.43
CA ASN A 334 -4.78 13.45 -2.04
C ASN A 334 -3.45 14.19 -1.89
N PHE A 335 -2.54 14.04 -2.85
CA PHE A 335 -1.29 14.79 -2.93
C PHE A 335 -1.53 16.30 -2.98
N GLU A 336 -2.39 16.76 -3.87
CA GLU A 336 -2.65 18.19 -4.02
C GLU A 336 -3.49 18.76 -2.87
N ARG A 337 -4.44 17.98 -2.34
CA ARG A 337 -5.16 18.32 -1.11
C ARG A 337 -4.18 18.52 0.04
N PHE A 338 -3.26 17.59 0.26
CA PHE A 338 -2.21 17.74 1.26
C PHE A 338 -1.44 19.05 1.06
N LEU A 339 -0.94 19.32 -0.15
CA LEU A 339 -0.15 20.53 -0.42
C LEU A 339 -0.90 21.81 -0.08
N ALA A 340 -2.21 21.83 -0.27
CA ALA A 340 -2.98 23.05 -0.09
C ALA A 340 -3.59 23.19 1.32
N THR A 341 -4.06 22.09 1.92
CA THR A 341 -4.82 22.13 3.19
C THR A 341 -4.04 21.65 4.40
N SER A 342 -2.85 21.05 4.22
CA SER A 342 -2.13 20.45 5.34
C SER A 342 -1.83 21.48 6.44
N PRO A 343 -2.11 21.15 7.72
CA PRO A 343 -1.70 21.95 8.86
C PRO A 343 -0.18 22.20 8.91
N LEU A 344 0.63 21.29 8.38
CA LEU A 344 2.10 21.42 8.31
C LEU A 344 2.53 22.58 7.40
N LEU A 345 1.73 22.91 6.39
CA LEU A 345 1.99 23.96 5.41
C LEU A 345 1.23 25.25 5.72
N LYS A 346 0.03 25.16 6.30
CA LYS A 346 -0.89 26.30 6.48
C LYS A 346 -0.27 27.50 7.21
N THR A 347 0.61 27.26 8.17
CA THR A 347 1.23 28.32 8.99
C THR A 347 2.74 28.47 8.73
N HIS A 348 3.30 27.70 7.80
CA HIS A 348 4.74 27.69 7.57
C HIS A 348 5.18 28.93 6.75
N PRO A 349 6.20 29.70 7.17
CA PRO A 349 6.62 30.92 6.47
C PRO A 349 7.16 30.68 5.05
N LYS A 350 7.55 29.44 4.74
CA LYS A 350 8.05 29.01 3.43
C LYS A 350 7.13 28.01 2.72
N ALA A 351 5.83 28.00 3.04
CA ALA A 351 4.88 27.01 2.53
C ALA A 351 4.87 26.91 1.00
N ASP A 352 4.88 28.04 0.29
CA ASP A 352 4.82 28.06 -1.18
C ASP A 352 6.06 27.45 -1.85
N GLU A 353 7.23 27.71 -1.28
CA GLU A 353 8.49 27.13 -1.74
C GLU A 353 8.50 25.62 -1.48
N ILE A 354 8.06 25.19 -0.30
CA ILE A 354 7.93 23.76 0.04
C ILE A 354 6.97 23.05 -0.92
N ARG A 355 5.78 23.64 -1.19
CA ARG A 355 4.80 23.09 -2.13
C ARG A 355 5.40 22.91 -3.52
N THR A 356 6.11 23.93 -4.00
CA THR A 356 6.76 23.91 -5.31
C THR A 356 7.81 22.80 -5.40
N ASN A 357 8.68 22.69 -4.39
CA ASN A 357 9.72 21.67 -4.36
C ASN A 357 9.14 20.25 -4.30
N ILE A 358 8.10 20.03 -3.49
CA ILE A 358 7.43 18.73 -3.42
C ILE A 358 6.76 18.38 -4.77
N ARG A 359 6.06 19.32 -5.43
CA ARG A 359 5.49 19.06 -6.78
C ARG A 359 6.55 18.65 -7.80
N ASN A 360 7.70 19.33 -7.78
CA ASN A 360 8.80 19.02 -8.69
C ASN A 360 9.41 17.63 -8.43
N ALA A 361 9.35 17.13 -7.20
CA ALA A 361 9.82 15.79 -6.85
C ALA A 361 8.84 14.67 -7.22
N PHE A 362 7.54 14.98 -7.36
CA PHE A 362 6.50 14.00 -7.69
C PHE A 362 5.63 14.43 -8.90
N PRO A 363 6.21 14.61 -10.11
CA PRO A 363 5.50 15.19 -11.25
C PRO A 363 4.69 14.18 -12.08
N LEU A 364 4.82 12.87 -11.84
CA LEU A 364 4.43 11.82 -12.78
C LEU A 364 3.01 11.28 -12.63
N PHE A 365 2.23 11.73 -11.64
CA PHE A 365 0.87 11.20 -11.39
C PHE A 365 -0.02 11.14 -12.65
N LYS A 366 -0.12 12.25 -13.39
CA LYS A 366 -0.95 12.31 -14.61
C LYS A 366 -0.45 11.36 -15.70
N ALA A 367 0.86 11.32 -15.91
CA ALA A 367 1.47 10.42 -16.91
C ALA A 367 1.25 8.94 -16.54
N ASN A 368 1.34 8.61 -15.25
CA ASN A 368 1.16 7.25 -14.77
C ASN A 368 -0.29 6.80 -14.82
N ALA A 369 -1.26 7.67 -14.54
CA ALA A 369 -2.68 7.37 -14.73
C ALA A 369 -3.00 7.09 -16.21
N ALA A 370 -2.46 7.91 -17.13
CA ALA A 370 -2.62 7.69 -18.57
C ALA A 370 -1.97 6.38 -19.04
N TYR A 371 -0.80 6.04 -18.51
CA TYR A 371 -0.12 4.78 -18.82
C TYR A 371 -0.90 3.56 -18.30
N ALA A 372 -1.46 3.63 -17.08
CA ALA A 372 -2.32 2.58 -16.52
C ALA A 372 -3.56 2.34 -17.39
N ARG A 373 -4.20 3.42 -17.84
CA ARG A 373 -5.32 3.36 -18.80
C ARG A 373 -4.93 2.66 -20.09
N GLU A 374 -3.82 3.07 -20.71
CA GLU A 374 -3.35 2.50 -21.98
C GLU A 374 -3.05 1.00 -21.84
N ALA A 375 -2.35 0.61 -20.77
CA ALA A 375 -2.04 -0.77 -20.47
C ALA A 375 -3.31 -1.62 -20.35
N TYR A 376 -4.29 -1.17 -19.56
CA TYR A 376 -5.58 -1.86 -19.40
C TYR A 376 -6.31 -2.02 -20.73
N LEU A 377 -6.49 -0.93 -21.50
CA LEU A 377 -7.23 -0.96 -22.77
C LEU A 377 -6.55 -1.86 -23.81
N THR A 378 -5.21 -1.85 -23.86
CA THR A 378 -4.43 -2.68 -24.77
C THR A 378 -4.58 -4.16 -24.41
N LEU A 379 -4.43 -4.52 -23.14
CA LEU A 379 -4.51 -5.90 -22.68
C LEU A 379 -5.93 -6.47 -22.76
N GLU A 380 -6.96 -5.70 -22.41
CA GLU A 380 -8.36 -6.12 -22.64
C GLU A 380 -8.67 -6.29 -24.13
N SER A 381 -8.15 -5.42 -25.00
CA SER A 381 -8.39 -5.56 -26.44
C SER A 381 -7.73 -6.82 -27.02
N ALA A 382 -6.54 -7.18 -26.53
CA ALA A 382 -5.78 -8.34 -27.00
C ALA A 382 -6.34 -9.68 -26.46
N PHE A 383 -6.78 -9.71 -25.20
CA PHE A 383 -7.09 -10.98 -24.52
C PHE A 383 -8.52 -11.09 -23.98
N GLY A 384 -9.21 -9.98 -23.74
CA GLY A 384 -10.57 -9.94 -23.21
C GLY A 384 -11.54 -9.40 -24.25
N ASP A 385 -12.28 -8.34 -23.89
CA ASP A 385 -13.23 -7.72 -24.80
C ASP A 385 -13.11 -6.18 -24.81
N ARG A 386 -12.81 -5.64 -25.99
CA ARG A 386 -12.65 -4.19 -26.19
C ARG A 386 -13.94 -3.40 -25.94
N GLU A 387 -15.10 -3.94 -26.28
CA GLU A 387 -16.38 -3.26 -26.07
C GLU A 387 -16.70 -3.20 -24.57
N TYR A 388 -16.50 -4.30 -23.85
CA TYR A 388 -16.56 -4.35 -22.39
C TYR A 388 -15.61 -3.33 -21.76
N ALA A 389 -14.34 -3.30 -22.17
CA ALA A 389 -13.34 -2.42 -21.59
C ALA A 389 -13.69 -0.93 -21.81
N THR A 390 -14.10 -0.59 -23.03
CA THR A 390 -14.51 0.78 -23.39
C THR A 390 -15.77 1.17 -22.62
N PHE A 391 -16.79 0.32 -22.61
CA PHE A 391 -18.06 0.60 -21.94
C PHE A 391 -17.92 0.67 -20.42
N ARG A 392 -17.15 -0.23 -19.80
CA ARG A 392 -16.85 -0.17 -18.36
C ARG A 392 -16.18 1.15 -17.99
N ARG A 393 -15.26 1.63 -18.84
CA ARG A 393 -14.61 2.92 -18.63
C ARG A 393 -15.57 4.09 -18.80
N GLU A 394 -16.42 4.08 -19.82
CA GLU A 394 -17.48 5.09 -20.00
C GLU A 394 -18.38 5.16 -18.76
N LEU A 395 -18.74 4.03 -18.15
CA LEU A 395 -19.50 4.02 -16.91
C LEU A 395 -18.71 4.57 -15.73
N ALA A 396 -17.40 4.37 -15.67
CA ALA A 396 -16.58 4.93 -14.60
C ALA A 396 -16.35 6.45 -14.74
N THR A 397 -16.64 7.05 -15.92
CA THR A 397 -16.79 8.51 -16.07
C THR A 397 -18.13 9.04 -15.56
N LYS A 398 -18.99 8.16 -15.05
CA LYS A 398 -20.26 8.50 -14.39
C LYS A 398 -20.13 8.27 -12.89
N GLY A 399 -20.86 9.07 -12.10
CA GLY A 399 -21.04 8.80 -10.69
C GLY A 399 -21.81 7.49 -10.49
N PRO A 400 -21.63 6.74 -9.38
CA PRO A 400 -22.36 5.50 -9.13
C PRO A 400 -23.89 5.66 -9.26
N ASP A 401 -24.43 6.80 -8.81
CA ASP A 401 -25.85 7.13 -8.88
C ASP A 401 -26.33 7.55 -10.28
N GLU A 402 -25.41 7.83 -11.21
CA GLU A 402 -25.70 8.23 -12.59
C GLU A 402 -25.82 7.02 -13.54
N ILE A 403 -25.49 5.81 -13.07
CA ILE A 403 -25.51 4.57 -13.89
C ILE A 403 -26.92 3.97 -13.84
N SER A 404 -27.59 3.96 -15.00
CA SER A 404 -28.95 3.39 -15.13
C SER A 404 -28.97 1.87 -15.01
N GLU A 405 -30.14 1.31 -14.66
CA GLU A 405 -30.32 -0.16 -14.65
C GLU A 405 -30.09 -0.80 -16.02
N GLU A 406 -30.44 -0.12 -17.11
CA GLU A 406 -30.15 -0.58 -18.48
C GLU A 406 -28.65 -0.67 -18.74
N GLU A 407 -27.87 0.28 -18.24
CA GLU A 407 -26.42 0.28 -18.36
C GLU A 407 -25.78 -0.81 -17.50
N LYS A 408 -26.28 -1.04 -16.28
CA LYS A 408 -25.86 -2.17 -15.44
C LYS A 408 -26.14 -3.51 -16.12
N GLN A 409 -27.30 -3.65 -16.76
CA GLN A 409 -27.65 -4.84 -17.54
C GLN A 409 -26.74 -4.99 -18.77
N LYS A 410 -26.44 -3.90 -19.49
CA LYS A 410 -25.50 -3.93 -20.62
C LYS A 410 -24.09 -4.31 -20.17
N LEU A 411 -23.59 -3.75 -19.07
CA LEU A 411 -22.29 -4.08 -18.50
C LEU A 411 -22.23 -5.57 -18.13
N THR A 412 -23.29 -6.11 -17.54
CA THR A 412 -23.40 -7.54 -17.21
C THR A 412 -23.33 -8.41 -18.46
N LYS A 413 -24.05 -8.04 -19.54
CA LYS A 413 -23.99 -8.77 -20.82
C LYS A 413 -22.60 -8.73 -21.45
N LEU A 414 -21.96 -7.56 -21.46
CA LEU A 414 -20.60 -7.42 -22.00
C LEU A 414 -19.57 -8.18 -21.15
N LYS A 415 -19.75 -8.23 -19.83
CA LYS A 415 -18.92 -9.05 -18.95
C LYS A 415 -19.02 -10.54 -19.31
N ILE A 416 -20.23 -11.04 -19.59
CA ILE A 416 -20.42 -12.43 -20.02
C ILE A 416 -19.67 -12.71 -21.32
N GLU A 417 -19.70 -11.78 -22.29
CA GLU A 417 -18.95 -11.94 -23.55
C GLU A 417 -17.43 -11.86 -23.33
N ARG A 418 -16.97 -10.95 -22.47
CA ARG A 418 -15.56 -10.87 -22.04
C ARG A 418 -15.10 -12.18 -21.40
N ASP A 419 -15.87 -12.74 -20.48
CA ASP A 419 -15.55 -14.00 -19.81
C ASP A 419 -15.54 -15.17 -20.82
N LYS A 420 -16.41 -15.14 -21.84
CA LYS A 420 -16.38 -16.10 -22.94
C LYS A 420 -15.12 -15.97 -23.80
N ARG A 421 -14.68 -14.76 -24.13
CA ARG A 421 -13.42 -14.54 -24.86
C ARG A 421 -12.19 -14.96 -24.06
N LEU A 422 -12.18 -14.70 -22.75
CA LEU A 422 -11.12 -15.20 -21.87
C LEU A 422 -11.08 -16.74 -21.91
N LYS A 423 -12.25 -17.41 -21.92
CA LYS A 423 -12.33 -18.86 -22.12
C LYS A 423 -11.87 -19.30 -23.52
N GLU A 424 -12.12 -18.54 -24.57
CA GLU A 424 -11.60 -18.86 -25.91
C GLU A 424 -10.07 -18.69 -25.99
N ASN A 425 -9.50 -17.75 -25.24
CA ASN A 425 -8.06 -17.48 -25.24
C ASN A 425 -7.26 -18.42 -24.31
N PHE A 426 -7.84 -18.76 -23.16
CA PHE A 426 -7.14 -19.44 -22.06
C PHE A 426 -7.82 -20.72 -21.56
N GLY A 427 -9.08 -20.93 -21.94
CA GLY A 427 -9.86 -22.13 -21.68
C GLY A 427 -9.55 -23.27 -22.67
N GLU A 428 -9.96 -24.50 -22.37
CA GLU A 428 -9.83 -25.64 -23.28
C GLU A 428 -11.16 -25.88 -24.02
N ASN A 429 -11.10 -25.99 -25.34
CA ASN A 429 -12.22 -26.47 -26.16
C ASN A 429 -12.07 -27.95 -26.54
N ASP A 430 -10.83 -28.48 -26.60
CA ASP A 430 -10.51 -29.90 -26.84
C ASP A 430 -9.05 -30.24 -26.45
N ILE A 431 -8.69 -31.53 -26.40
CA ILE A 431 -7.36 -32.03 -25.93
C ILE A 431 -6.16 -31.55 -26.77
N GLU A 432 -6.35 -31.25 -28.06
CA GLU A 432 -5.29 -30.70 -28.94
C GLU A 432 -5.00 -29.19 -28.69
N ASP A 433 -5.79 -28.52 -27.84
CA ASP A 433 -5.73 -27.07 -27.59
C ASP A 433 -5.03 -26.69 -26.27
N VAL A 434 -4.68 -27.68 -25.45
CA VAL A 434 -4.12 -27.48 -24.10
C VAL A 434 -2.76 -26.76 -24.13
N GLU A 435 -1.84 -27.18 -24.98
CA GLU A 435 -0.49 -26.59 -25.02
C GLU A 435 -0.52 -25.18 -25.64
N LYS A 436 -1.39 -24.93 -26.63
CA LYS A 436 -1.56 -23.59 -27.21
C LYS A 436 -2.14 -22.58 -26.22
N THR A 437 -3.11 -23.00 -25.42
CA THR A 437 -3.74 -22.13 -24.41
C THR A 437 -2.78 -21.85 -23.24
N LYS A 438 -1.93 -22.81 -22.86
CA LYS A 438 -0.80 -22.59 -21.95
C LYS A 438 0.23 -21.59 -22.50
N GLU A 439 0.67 -21.76 -23.75
CA GLU A 439 1.62 -20.84 -24.40
C GLU A 439 1.05 -19.41 -24.47
N ARG A 440 -0.24 -19.27 -24.82
CA ARG A 440 -0.92 -17.97 -24.83
C ARG A 440 -1.04 -17.35 -23.46
N PHE A 441 -1.35 -18.14 -22.43
CA PHE A 441 -1.41 -17.64 -21.06
C PHE A 441 -0.03 -17.25 -20.53
N GLU A 442 1.02 -18.00 -20.88
CA GLU A 442 2.40 -17.64 -20.55
C GLU A 442 2.84 -16.35 -21.26
N PHE A 443 2.43 -16.16 -22.51
CA PHE A 443 2.63 -14.91 -23.23
C PHE A 443 1.90 -13.75 -22.55
N PHE A 444 0.62 -13.91 -22.21
CA PHE A 444 -0.17 -12.93 -21.44
C PHE A 444 0.52 -12.59 -20.12
N ARG A 445 0.87 -13.61 -19.32
CA ARG A 445 1.56 -13.45 -18.04
C ARG A 445 2.84 -12.64 -18.20
N LYS A 446 3.69 -13.01 -19.16
CA LYS A 446 4.94 -12.30 -19.41
C LYS A 446 4.69 -10.83 -19.74
N LYS A 447 3.76 -10.57 -20.67
CA LYS A 447 3.43 -9.20 -21.13
C LYS A 447 2.88 -8.34 -20.00
N VAL A 448 1.98 -8.88 -19.18
CA VAL A 448 1.44 -8.17 -18.01
C VAL A 448 2.49 -7.95 -16.92
N MET A 449 3.17 -9.01 -16.48
CA MET A 449 4.09 -8.93 -15.34
C MET A 449 5.32 -8.07 -15.63
N GLN A 450 5.75 -8.04 -16.89
CA GLN A 450 6.85 -7.18 -17.34
C GLN A 450 6.36 -5.81 -17.83
N VAL A 451 5.05 -5.64 -17.94
CA VAL A 451 4.40 -4.45 -18.50
C VAL A 451 4.99 -4.11 -19.88
N GLU A 452 5.12 -5.14 -20.70
CA GLU A 452 5.56 -5.06 -22.09
C GLU A 452 4.33 -4.98 -22.99
N LEU A 453 4.00 -3.76 -23.43
CA LEU A 453 2.86 -3.53 -24.33
C LEU A 453 3.25 -3.67 -25.82
N GLU A 454 4.54 -3.68 -26.11
CA GLU A 454 5.10 -3.92 -27.44
C GLU A 454 4.72 -5.33 -27.91
N ASP A 455 4.47 -5.49 -29.22
CA ASP A 455 4.08 -6.77 -29.87
C ASP A 455 2.66 -7.31 -29.58
N LEU A 456 1.77 -6.52 -28.98
CA LEU A 456 0.36 -6.90 -28.75
C LEU A 456 -0.59 -6.60 -29.93
N ASN A 457 -0.09 -6.01 -31.02
CA ASN A 457 -0.86 -5.60 -32.21
C ASN A 457 -0.73 -6.54 -33.39
#